data_AF-A0A0D2PDF3-F1
#
_entry.id   AF-A0A0D2PDF3-F1
#
_cell.length_a   1.000
_cell.length_b   1.000
_cell.length_c   1.000
_cell.angle_alpha   90.00
_cell.angle_beta   90.00
_cell.angle_gamma   90.00
#
_symmetry.space_group_name_H-M   'P 1'
#
loop_
_entity.id
_entity.type
_entity.pdbx_description
1 polymer ?
#
loop_
_entity_poly.entity_id
_entity_poly.type
_entity_poly.pdbx_seq_one_letter_code
_entity_poly.pdbx_strand_id
1 'polypeptide(L)'
;MFKQPQTVLVAPEVQSTSQARLPAGIAEVPLAHRPVSLALIRLRSWSSRTQHIGYETHVHAEAAVAAALVTLLQKCSPSEDIFVATPHRIQREAVNTALARIEMEDDIRELEAEFGRMDIQPSYFTRSKVTVDTIERLQGSEAAFVICLFSLPRGYTTDLGFLLERRRLNVAISRAKALCILISSDEVLCPSVKILADEETAKGYAFLKAFEKRAWSYNLAVNTEKVSI
;
A
#
# COMPACT_ATOMS: atom_id res chain seq x y z
N MET A 1 15.41 23.61 4.42
CA MET A 1 14.03 24.13 4.56
C MET A 1 13.09 22.93 4.73
N PHE A 2 12.70 22.60 5.96
CA PHE A 2 11.91 21.39 6.25
C PHE A 2 10.46 21.60 5.76
N LYS A 3 10.00 20.78 4.82
CA LYS A 3 8.62 20.81 4.32
C LYS A 3 7.67 20.39 5.44
N GLN A 4 6.67 21.22 5.74
CA GLN A 4 5.58 20.89 6.66
C GLN A 4 4.90 19.58 6.21
N PRO A 5 4.43 18.74 7.15
CA PRO A 5 3.68 17.53 6.82
C PRO A 5 2.45 17.92 6.00
N GLN A 6 2.33 17.35 4.79
CA GLN A 6 1.30 17.70 3.83
C GLN A 6 -0.01 17.03 4.24
N THR A 7 -1.01 17.80 4.64
CA THR A 7 -2.30 17.33 5.16
C THR A 7 -3.37 17.11 4.09
N VAL A 8 -3.11 17.50 2.84
CA VAL A 8 -4.08 17.47 1.73
C VAL A 8 -3.64 16.47 0.67
N LEU A 9 -4.56 15.62 0.22
CA LEU A 9 -4.37 14.71 -0.92
C LEU A 9 -4.06 15.53 -2.18
N VAL A 10 -2.94 15.21 -2.83
CA VAL A 10 -2.54 15.88 -4.07
C VAL A 10 -3.02 15.05 -5.26
N ALA A 11 -3.86 15.67 -6.10
CA ALA A 11 -4.30 15.07 -7.35
C ALA A 11 -3.12 14.94 -8.34
N PRO A 12 -3.11 13.91 -9.20
CA PRO A 12 -2.05 13.73 -10.19
C PRO A 12 -2.06 14.84 -11.24
N GLU A 13 -0.88 15.20 -11.76
CA GLU A 13 -0.74 16.09 -12.91
C GLU A 13 -1.09 15.32 -14.19
N VAL A 14 -2.37 15.31 -14.56
CA VAL A 14 -2.84 14.66 -15.78
C VAL A 14 -2.62 15.61 -16.96
N GLN A 15 -1.56 15.39 -17.73
CA GLN A 15 -1.49 15.95 -19.09
C GLN A 15 -2.48 15.18 -19.96
N SER A 16 -3.67 15.74 -20.14
CA SER A 16 -4.68 15.17 -21.02
C SER A 16 -4.19 15.30 -22.47
N THR A 17 -3.57 14.26 -23.00
CA THR A 17 -3.37 14.11 -24.44
C THR A 17 -4.69 13.67 -25.06
N SER A 18 -5.35 14.63 -25.73
CA SER A 18 -6.38 14.46 -26.74
C SER A 18 -7.77 13.97 -26.28
N GLN A 19 -8.66 14.94 -26.01
CA GLN A 19 -10.07 14.80 -26.36
C GLN A 19 -10.22 14.71 -27.89
N ALA A 20 -10.31 13.50 -28.43
CA ALA A 20 -10.91 13.31 -29.75
C ALA A 20 -12.44 13.41 -29.57
N ARG A 21 -13.06 14.44 -30.17
CA ARG A 21 -14.52 14.57 -30.25
C ARG A 21 -15.09 13.34 -30.98
N LEU A 22 -15.92 12.55 -30.31
CA LEU A 22 -16.70 11.50 -30.97
C LEU A 22 -18.01 12.11 -31.52
N PRO A 23 -18.43 11.77 -32.76
CA PRO A 23 -19.73 12.15 -33.28
C PRO A 23 -20.85 11.41 -32.54
N ALA A 24 -22.01 12.06 -32.43
CA ALA A 24 -23.19 11.51 -31.78
C ALA A 24 -23.75 10.29 -32.54
N GLY A 25 -23.90 9.18 -31.82
CA GLY A 25 -24.62 7.99 -32.25
C GLY A 25 -23.74 6.75 -32.41
N ILE A 26 -24.17 5.68 -31.74
CA ILE A 26 -23.77 4.26 -31.85
C ILE A 26 -23.08 3.69 -30.59
N ALA A 27 -23.82 2.79 -29.95
CA ALA A 27 -23.45 1.68 -29.07
C ALA A 27 -22.72 1.99 -27.75
N GLU A 28 -23.26 1.43 -26.66
CA GLU A 28 -22.54 1.22 -25.40
C GLU A 28 -21.21 0.53 -25.70
N VAL A 29 -20.12 1.29 -25.61
CA VAL A 29 -18.78 0.74 -25.64
C VAL A 29 -18.65 -0.15 -24.41
N PRO A 30 -18.33 -1.46 -24.55
CA PRO A 30 -18.06 -2.29 -23.38
C PRO A 30 -16.93 -1.63 -22.61
N LEU A 31 -17.15 -1.32 -21.32
CA LEU A 31 -16.13 -0.80 -20.40
C LEU A 31 -15.09 -1.91 -20.12
N ALA A 32 -14.37 -2.38 -21.14
CA ALA A 32 -13.40 -3.45 -21.06
C ALA A 32 -12.15 -3.05 -20.27
N HIS A 33 -11.94 -1.74 -20.06
CA HIS A 33 -10.83 -1.20 -19.28
C HIS A 33 -11.37 -0.22 -18.25
N ARG A 34 -11.70 -0.72 -17.06
CA ARG A 34 -11.92 0.17 -15.91
C ARG A 34 -10.56 0.71 -15.49
N PRO A 35 -10.34 2.03 -15.49
CA PRO A 35 -9.06 2.59 -15.09
C PRO A 35 -8.79 2.27 -13.62
N VAL A 36 -7.59 1.75 -13.33
CA VAL A 36 -7.15 1.45 -11.96
C VAL A 36 -6.76 2.76 -11.29
N SER A 37 -7.32 3.01 -10.10
CA SER A 37 -6.94 4.16 -9.28
C SER A 37 -5.58 3.90 -8.63
N LEU A 38 -4.70 4.89 -8.64
CA LEU A 38 -3.36 4.79 -8.05
C LEU A 38 -3.23 5.75 -6.87
N ALA A 39 -2.71 5.25 -5.76
CA ALA A 39 -2.40 6.05 -4.57
C ALA A 39 -0.97 5.76 -4.10
N LEU A 40 -0.27 6.81 -3.66
CA LEU A 40 1.07 6.76 -3.09
C LEU A 40 1.04 7.34 -1.67
N ILE A 41 1.42 6.52 -0.70
CA ILE A 41 1.63 6.94 0.67
C ILE A 41 3.14 7.03 0.91
N ARG A 42 3.63 8.26 1.09
CA ARG A 42 5.01 8.53 1.51
C ARG A 42 5.12 8.35 3.01
N LEU A 43 5.61 7.19 3.43
CA LEU A 43 5.75 6.80 4.82
C LEU A 43 7.00 7.43 5.44
N ARG A 44 6.81 8.15 6.54
CA ARG A 44 7.88 8.71 7.37
C ARG A 44 7.74 8.23 8.80
N SER A 45 8.54 7.22 9.13
CA SER A 45 8.64 6.72 10.50
C SER A 45 9.51 7.67 11.33
N TRP A 46 9.09 7.99 12.56
CA TRP A 46 9.87 8.78 13.52
C TRP A 46 9.73 8.22 14.94
N SER A 47 10.76 8.45 15.77
CA SER A 47 10.85 8.02 17.17
C SER A 47 11.29 9.23 18.01
N SER A 48 10.74 9.39 19.21
CA SER A 48 11.16 10.44 20.15
C SER A 48 12.38 10.01 20.98
N ARG A 49 12.54 8.69 21.17
CA ARG A 49 13.62 8.08 21.96
C ARG A 49 14.92 7.92 21.19
N THR A 50 14.85 7.72 19.87
CA THR A 50 16.03 7.41 19.04
C THR A 50 16.03 8.21 17.75
N GLN A 51 17.21 8.73 17.37
CA GLN A 51 17.39 9.39 16.08
C GLN A 51 17.36 8.41 14.90
N HIS A 52 17.68 7.13 15.15
CA HIS A 52 17.67 6.07 14.15
C HIS A 52 16.61 5.03 14.49
N ILE A 53 15.84 4.65 13.48
CA ILE A 53 14.83 3.59 13.56
C ILE A 53 15.43 2.36 12.91
N GLY A 54 15.49 1.26 13.65
CA GLY A 54 15.93 -0.01 13.12
C GLY A 54 14.98 -0.53 12.05
N TYR A 55 15.52 -1.36 11.15
CA TYR A 55 14.74 -1.96 10.05
C TYR A 55 13.48 -2.68 10.53
N GLU A 56 13.58 -3.51 11.57
CA GLU A 56 12.44 -4.23 12.14
C GLU A 56 11.33 -3.30 12.65
N THR A 57 11.69 -2.24 13.38
CA THR A 57 10.73 -1.23 13.87
C THR A 57 10.02 -0.52 12.71
N HIS A 58 10.75 -0.21 11.63
CA HIS A 58 10.18 0.38 10.43
C HIS A 58 9.20 -0.59 9.72
N VAL A 59 9.55 -1.87 9.64
CA VAL A 59 8.68 -2.93 9.09
C VAL A 59 7.39 -3.06 9.89
N HIS A 60 7.44 -3.00 11.22
CA HIS A 60 6.23 -3.00 12.05
C HIS A 60 5.37 -1.75 11.87
N ALA A 61 5.99 -0.57 11.72
CA ALA A 61 5.29 0.67 11.41
C ALA A 61 4.54 0.57 10.07
N GLU A 62 5.21 0.06 9.03
CA GLU A 62 4.62 -0.18 7.72
C GLU A 62 3.47 -1.20 7.79
N ALA A 63 3.67 -2.31 8.52
CA ALA A 63 2.66 -3.34 8.69
C ALA A 63 1.40 -2.83 9.40
N ALA A 64 1.54 -1.97 10.41
CA ALA A 64 0.39 -1.37 11.10
C ALA A 64 -0.42 -0.45 10.19
N VAL A 65 0.25 0.34 9.35
CA VAL A 65 -0.43 1.16 8.33
C VAL A 65 -1.16 0.29 7.32
N ALA A 66 -0.51 -0.77 6.83
CA ALA A 66 -1.13 -1.72 5.90
C ALA A 66 -2.38 -2.36 6.51
N ALA A 67 -2.28 -2.85 7.75
CA ALA A 67 -3.39 -3.47 8.46
C ALA A 67 -4.56 -2.50 8.66
N ALA A 68 -4.29 -1.25 9.07
CA ALA A 68 -5.32 -0.23 9.20
C ALA A 68 -6.03 0.08 7.86
N LEU A 69 -5.27 0.14 6.75
CA LEU A 69 -5.84 0.32 5.41
C LEU A 69 -6.70 -0.88 4.99
N VAL A 70 -6.25 -2.11 5.26
CA VAL A 70 -7.05 -3.32 5.02
C VAL A 70 -8.38 -3.22 5.77
N THR A 71 -8.37 -2.91 7.07
CA THR A 71 -9.60 -2.77 7.86
C THR A 71 -10.53 -1.70 7.31
N LEU A 72 -10.00 -0.56 6.87
CA LEU A 72 -10.80 0.50 6.25
C LEU A 72 -11.41 0.05 4.93
N LEU A 73 -10.64 -0.62 4.07
CA LEU A 73 -11.14 -1.15 2.80
C LEU A 73 -12.19 -2.23 3.00
N GLN A 74 -12.01 -3.14 3.97
CA GLN A 74 -13.03 -4.14 4.31
C GLN A 74 -14.33 -3.49 4.77
N LYS A 75 -14.26 -2.42 5.58
CA LYS A 75 -15.45 -1.67 6.02
C LYS A 75 -16.17 -0.97 4.87
N CYS A 76 -15.42 -0.41 3.93
CA CYS A 76 -15.98 0.29 2.77
C CYS A 76 -16.42 -0.65 1.64
N SER A 77 -15.89 -1.87 1.58
CA SER A 77 -16.06 -2.82 0.47
C SER A 77 -15.88 -4.27 0.97
N PRO A 78 -16.87 -4.80 1.71
CA PRO A 78 -16.75 -6.06 2.45
C PRO A 78 -16.74 -7.32 1.57
N SER A 79 -17.11 -7.20 0.30
CA SER A 79 -17.13 -8.31 -0.67
C SER A 79 -15.89 -8.36 -1.57
N GLU A 80 -15.01 -7.36 -1.50
CA GLU A 80 -13.90 -7.20 -2.44
C GLU A 80 -12.61 -7.79 -1.89
N ASP A 81 -11.91 -8.56 -2.72
CA ASP A 81 -10.63 -9.18 -2.36
C ASP A 81 -9.51 -8.14 -2.21
N ILE A 82 -8.67 -8.32 -1.19
CA ILE A 82 -7.56 -7.41 -0.87
C ILE A 82 -6.26 -8.20 -0.85
N PHE A 83 -5.26 -7.74 -1.61
CA PHE A 83 -3.89 -8.24 -1.51
C PHE A 83 -3.00 -7.24 -0.80
N VAL A 84 -2.12 -7.76 0.07
CA VAL A 84 -0.95 -7.02 0.55
C VAL A 84 0.29 -7.69 -0.03
N ALA A 85 0.98 -6.97 -0.92
CA ALA A 85 2.15 -7.42 -1.64
C ALA A 85 3.42 -6.91 -0.97
N THR A 86 4.26 -7.83 -0.47
CA THR A 86 5.51 -7.47 0.20
C THR A 86 6.75 -7.96 -0.58
N PRO A 87 7.80 -7.14 -0.73
CA PRO A 87 9.06 -7.60 -1.29
C PRO A 87 9.75 -8.65 -0.42
N HIS A 88 9.67 -8.50 0.91
CA HIS A 88 10.37 -9.36 1.86
C HIS A 88 9.41 -10.18 2.73
N ARG A 89 9.89 -11.36 3.15
CA ARG A 89 9.16 -12.28 4.03
C ARG A 89 8.92 -11.69 5.42
N ILE A 90 9.88 -10.95 5.97
CA ILE A 90 9.72 -10.29 7.28
C ILE A 90 8.57 -9.28 7.30
N GLN A 91 8.36 -8.54 6.20
CA GLN A 91 7.21 -7.65 6.04
C GLN A 91 5.89 -8.45 5.99
N ARG A 92 5.87 -9.57 5.27
CA ARG A 92 4.69 -10.47 5.22
C ARG A 92 4.31 -10.95 6.62
N GLU A 93 5.29 -11.43 7.40
CA GLU A 93 5.07 -11.92 8.76
C GLU A 93 4.58 -10.79 9.69
N ALA A 94 5.16 -9.60 9.57
CA ALA A 94 4.74 -8.43 10.33
C ALA A 94 3.29 -8.00 10.00
N VAL A 95 2.89 -7.99 8.72
CA VAL A 95 1.52 -7.64 8.32
C VAL A 95 0.52 -8.68 8.83
N ASN A 96 0.80 -9.98 8.69
CA ASN A 96 -0.08 -11.02 9.22
C ASN A 96 -0.24 -10.90 10.74
N THR A 97 0.85 -10.61 11.46
CA THR A 97 0.80 -10.36 12.90
C THR A 97 -0.06 -9.13 13.24
N ALA A 98 0.07 -8.04 12.48
CA ALA A 98 -0.73 -6.84 12.69
C ALA A 98 -2.23 -7.06 12.40
N LEU A 99 -2.57 -7.81 11.34
CA LEU A 99 -3.95 -8.15 11.02
C LEU A 99 -4.59 -9.04 12.10
N ALA A 100 -3.88 -10.09 12.55
CA ALA A 100 -4.38 -10.98 13.60
C ALA A 100 -4.68 -10.24 14.91
N ARG A 101 -3.88 -9.21 15.25
CA ARG A 101 -4.15 -8.36 16.43
C ARG A 101 -5.45 -7.57 16.28
N ILE A 102 -5.67 -6.97 15.10
CA ILE A 102 -6.90 -6.21 14.84
C ILE A 102 -8.11 -7.14 14.83
N GLU A 103 -7.99 -8.34 14.26
CA GLU A 103 -9.07 -9.34 14.28
C GLU A 103 -9.43 -9.72 15.72
N MET A 104 -8.44 -9.98 16.58
CA MET A 104 -8.69 -10.25 18.01
C MET A 104 -9.36 -9.07 18.73
N GLU A 105 -8.91 -7.84 18.46
CA GLU A 105 -9.52 -6.64 19.05
C GLU A 105 -10.96 -6.43 18.57
N ASP A 106 -11.25 -6.67 17.28
CA ASP A 106 -12.60 -6.60 16.73
C ASP A 106 -13.49 -7.68 17.37
N ASP A 107 -13.02 -8.92 17.48
CA ASP A 107 -13.76 -10.04 18.09
C ASP A 107 -14.08 -9.77 19.57
N ILE A 108 -13.12 -9.25 20.35
CA ILE A 108 -13.35 -8.88 21.75
C ILE A 108 -14.41 -7.78 21.85
N ARG A 109 -14.35 -6.77 20.97
CA ARG A 109 -15.32 -5.65 20.97
C ARG A 109 -16.70 -6.08 20.51
N GLU A 110 -16.78 -7.00 19.56
CA GLU A 110 -18.04 -7.60 19.12
C GLU A 110 -18.65 -8.42 20.26
N LEU A 111 -17.85 -9.24 20.93
CA LEU A 111 -18.27 -10.00 22.11
C LEU A 111 -18.75 -9.08 23.24
N GLU A 112 -18.03 -7.99 23.55
CA GLU A 112 -18.47 -6.98 24.53
C GLU A 112 -19.79 -6.31 24.13
N ALA A 113 -19.96 -6.00 22.83
CA ALA A 113 -21.18 -5.39 22.30
C ALA A 113 -22.38 -6.36 22.33
N GLU A 114 -22.15 -7.64 22.07
CA GLU A 114 -23.13 -8.72 22.20
C GLU A 114 -23.49 -8.98 23.66
N PHE A 115 -22.53 -9.01 24.60
CA PHE A 115 -22.84 -9.12 26.03
C PHE A 115 -23.64 -7.91 26.54
N GLY A 116 -23.44 -6.72 25.96
CA GLY A 116 -24.23 -5.52 26.25
C GLY A 116 -25.64 -5.53 25.63
N ARG A 117 -25.90 -6.40 24.64
CA ARG A 117 -27.18 -6.53 23.93
C ARG A 117 -27.65 -7.98 24.08
N MET A 118 -28.46 -8.28 25.09
CA MET A 118 -29.07 -9.61 25.33
C MET A 118 -29.98 -10.10 24.19
N ASP A 119 -29.48 -10.27 22.97
CA ASP A 119 -30.16 -10.92 21.86
C ASP A 119 -29.12 -11.61 20.97
N ILE A 120 -29.11 -12.94 21.03
CA ILE A 120 -28.15 -13.79 20.31
C ILE A 120 -28.74 -14.09 18.93
N GLN A 121 -28.28 -13.37 17.91
CA GLN A 121 -28.32 -13.86 16.53
C GLN A 121 -26.94 -13.74 15.90
N PRO A 122 -26.32 -14.86 15.47
CA PRO A 122 -25.02 -14.81 14.83
C PRO A 122 -25.15 -14.21 13.42
N SER A 123 -24.64 -13.00 13.22
CA SER A 123 -24.48 -12.44 11.88
C SER A 123 -23.22 -13.00 11.23
N TYR A 124 -23.37 -14.01 10.37
CA TYR A 124 -22.29 -14.52 9.52
C TYR A 124 -21.95 -13.50 8.43
N PHE A 125 -21.24 -12.42 8.78
CA PHE A 125 -20.58 -11.59 7.78
C PHE A 125 -19.38 -12.36 7.22
N THR A 126 -19.49 -12.84 5.99
CA THR A 126 -18.34 -13.38 5.25
C THR A 126 -17.36 -12.24 4.98
N ARG A 127 -16.34 -12.10 5.82
CA ARG A 127 -15.26 -11.11 5.68
C ARG A 127 -14.56 -11.33 4.33
N SER A 128 -14.26 -10.27 3.60
CA SER A 128 -13.54 -10.40 2.32
C SER A 128 -12.17 -11.06 2.51
N LYS A 129 -11.74 -11.79 1.48
CA LYS A 129 -10.49 -12.54 1.51
C LYS A 129 -9.29 -11.60 1.44
N VAL A 130 -8.58 -11.48 2.56
CA VAL A 130 -7.28 -10.79 2.61
C VAL A 130 -6.17 -11.80 2.35
N THR A 131 -5.32 -11.52 1.38
CA THR A 131 -4.13 -12.34 1.09
C THR A 131 -2.88 -11.50 1.27
N VAL A 132 -2.01 -11.91 2.19
CA VAL A 132 -0.70 -11.27 2.43
C VAL A 132 0.39 -12.22 1.96
N ASP A 133 1.10 -11.86 0.89
CA ASP A 133 2.18 -12.69 0.38
C ASP A 133 3.30 -11.88 -0.28
N THR A 134 4.41 -12.55 -0.59
CA THR A 134 5.50 -11.94 -1.33
C THR A 134 5.14 -11.74 -2.79
N ILE A 135 5.75 -10.76 -3.44
CA ILE A 135 5.45 -10.39 -4.83
C ILE A 135 5.57 -11.58 -5.80
N GLU A 136 6.56 -12.45 -5.61
CA GLU A 136 6.78 -13.63 -6.45
C GLU A 136 5.64 -14.63 -6.32
N ARG A 137 5.09 -14.78 -5.11
CA ARG A 137 3.98 -15.71 -4.84
C ARG A 137 2.63 -15.18 -5.32
N LEU A 138 2.51 -13.86 -5.52
CA LEU A 138 1.35 -13.20 -6.13
C LEU A 138 1.40 -13.16 -7.66
N GLN A 139 2.38 -13.81 -8.30
CA GLN A 139 2.45 -13.82 -9.76
C GLN A 139 1.31 -14.69 -10.34
N GLY A 140 0.46 -14.10 -11.19
CA GLY A 140 -0.65 -14.76 -11.85
C GLY A 140 -2.00 -14.63 -11.13
N SER A 141 -2.01 -14.07 -9.91
CA SER A 141 -3.22 -13.72 -9.18
C SER A 141 -3.51 -12.21 -9.26
N GLU A 142 -4.76 -11.82 -9.03
CA GLU A 142 -5.20 -10.42 -9.03
C GLU A 142 -6.29 -10.21 -7.97
N ALA A 143 -6.42 -8.99 -7.47
CA ALA A 143 -7.42 -8.60 -6.46
C ALA A 143 -8.05 -7.25 -6.81
N ALA A 144 -9.19 -6.94 -6.21
CA ALA A 144 -9.83 -5.64 -6.37
C ALA A 144 -8.91 -4.52 -5.87
N PHE A 145 -8.36 -4.71 -4.67
CA PHE A 145 -7.48 -3.77 -4.02
C PHE A 145 -6.11 -4.40 -3.72
N VAL A 146 -5.05 -3.62 -3.94
CA VAL A 146 -3.68 -4.07 -3.67
C VAL A 146 -2.93 -3.00 -2.89
N ILE A 147 -2.27 -3.41 -1.82
CA ILE A 147 -1.39 -2.59 -1.00
C ILE A 147 0.04 -3.12 -1.17
N CYS A 148 0.93 -2.29 -1.71
CA CYS A 148 2.32 -2.63 -2.01
C CYS A 148 3.25 -1.98 -0.98
N LEU A 149 4.13 -2.77 -0.35
CA LEU A 149 5.02 -2.33 0.74
C LEU A 149 6.47 -2.15 0.27
N PHE A 150 6.79 -0.99 -0.31
CA PHE A 150 8.13 -0.68 -0.86
C PHE A 150 8.78 0.48 -0.12
N SER A 151 9.10 0.27 1.15
CA SER A 151 9.74 1.30 1.98
C SER A 151 11.00 0.79 2.67
N LEU A 152 11.92 1.72 2.96
CA LEU A 152 13.12 1.47 3.75
C LEU A 152 13.26 2.54 4.83
N PRO A 153 13.80 2.20 6.01
CA PRO A 153 14.20 3.20 6.99
C PRO A 153 15.34 4.08 6.48
N ARG A 154 15.42 5.29 7.03
CA ARG A 154 16.51 6.24 6.76
C ARG A 154 17.88 5.61 6.96
N GLY A 155 18.76 5.78 5.97
CA GLY A 155 20.14 5.30 6.01
C GLY A 155 20.34 3.85 5.58
N TYR A 156 19.27 3.09 5.31
CA TYR A 156 19.38 1.74 4.77
C TYR A 156 19.29 1.76 3.24
N THR A 157 20.36 1.34 2.58
CA THR A 157 20.46 1.38 1.11
C THR A 157 20.80 0.03 0.48
N THR A 158 21.09 -1.00 1.29
CA THR A 158 21.57 -2.32 0.83
C THR A 158 20.55 -3.04 -0.04
N ASP A 159 19.25 -2.85 0.23
CA ASP A 159 18.16 -3.57 -0.45
C ASP A 159 17.50 -2.73 -1.55
N LEU A 160 18.03 -1.54 -1.85
CA LEU A 160 17.33 -0.60 -2.73
C LEU A 160 17.28 -1.09 -4.18
N GLY A 161 18.34 -1.74 -4.68
CA GLY A 161 18.34 -2.36 -6.02
C GLY A 161 17.29 -3.47 -6.14
N PHE A 162 17.13 -4.27 -5.09
CA PHE A 162 16.11 -5.32 -5.03
C PHE A 162 14.69 -4.72 -5.04
N LEU A 163 14.43 -3.67 -4.28
CA LEU A 163 13.13 -2.99 -4.27
C LEU A 163 12.80 -2.29 -5.60
N LEU A 164 13.83 -1.75 -6.24
CA LEU A 164 13.71 -1.04 -7.52
C LEU A 164 13.84 -1.99 -8.73
N GLU A 165 13.75 -3.30 -8.55
CA GLU A 165 13.69 -4.22 -9.68
C GLU A 165 12.38 -3.98 -10.47
N ARG A 166 12.52 -3.65 -11.77
CA ARG A 166 11.38 -3.28 -12.62
C ARG A 166 10.29 -4.36 -12.65
N ARG A 167 10.68 -5.63 -12.67
CA ARG A 167 9.76 -6.77 -12.74
C ARG A 167 8.90 -6.86 -11.48
N ARG A 168 9.51 -6.73 -10.30
CA ARG A 168 8.79 -6.76 -9.01
C ARG A 168 7.77 -5.65 -8.89
N LEU A 169 8.18 -4.43 -9.22
CA LEU A 169 7.28 -3.28 -9.26
C LEU A 169 6.12 -3.51 -10.25
N ASN A 170 6.39 -4.10 -11.42
CA ASN A 170 5.35 -4.42 -12.40
C ASN A 170 4.34 -5.41 -11.86
N VAL A 171 4.84 -6.52 -11.30
CA VAL A 171 4.01 -7.60 -10.78
C VAL A 171 3.13 -7.03 -9.67
N ALA A 172 3.72 -6.39 -8.67
CA ALA A 172 3.00 -5.83 -7.53
C ALA A 172 1.88 -4.85 -7.96
N ILE A 173 2.20 -3.87 -8.80
CA ILE A 173 1.24 -2.83 -9.22
C ILE A 173 0.14 -3.40 -10.12
N SER A 174 0.48 -4.33 -11.03
CA SER A 174 -0.49 -4.91 -11.97
C SER A 174 -1.46 -5.91 -11.34
N ARG A 175 -1.32 -6.25 -10.04
CA ARG A 175 -2.29 -7.15 -9.38
C ARG A 175 -3.64 -6.47 -9.11
N ALA A 176 -3.70 -5.13 -9.20
CA ALA A 176 -4.88 -4.36 -8.81
C ALA A 176 -5.87 -4.21 -9.97
N LYS A 177 -7.14 -4.55 -9.73
CA LYS A 177 -8.24 -4.33 -10.68
C LYS A 177 -8.95 -2.99 -10.49
N ALA A 178 -8.97 -2.45 -9.27
CA ALA A 178 -9.68 -1.21 -8.95
C ALA A 178 -8.79 -0.15 -8.29
N LEU A 179 -8.02 -0.50 -7.25
CA LEU A 179 -7.15 0.44 -6.54
C LEU A 179 -5.81 -0.21 -6.19
N CYS A 180 -4.72 0.48 -6.55
CA CYS A 180 -3.36 0.15 -6.13
C CYS A 180 -2.85 1.24 -5.18
N ILE A 181 -2.56 0.87 -3.94
CA ILE A 181 -1.92 1.73 -2.93
C ILE A 181 -0.47 1.31 -2.80
N LEU A 182 0.46 2.20 -3.10
CA LEU A 182 1.89 2.00 -2.86
C LEU A 182 2.29 2.74 -1.60
N ILE A 183 2.81 2.01 -0.60
CA ILE A 183 3.45 2.59 0.57
C ILE A 183 4.95 2.59 0.29
N SER A 184 5.56 3.76 0.34
CA SER A 184 6.98 3.92 0.04
C SER A 184 7.64 5.01 0.87
N SER A 185 8.96 4.92 1.07
CA SER A 185 9.72 5.93 1.81
C SER A 185 10.51 6.85 0.88
N ASP A 186 11.02 7.95 1.44
CA ASP A 186 11.81 8.92 0.67
C ASP A 186 13.10 8.28 0.12
N GLU A 187 13.64 7.26 0.80
CA GLU A 187 14.83 6.50 0.41
C GLU A 187 14.62 5.73 -0.90
N VAL A 188 13.40 5.23 -1.12
CA VAL A 188 13.02 4.50 -2.32
C VAL A 188 12.58 5.45 -3.44
N LEU A 189 11.89 6.54 -3.10
CA LEU A 189 11.37 7.53 -4.05
C LEU A 189 12.42 8.54 -4.55
N CYS A 190 13.50 8.72 -3.79
CA CYS A 190 14.63 9.61 -4.07
C CYS A 190 15.97 8.92 -3.74
N PRO A 191 16.32 7.82 -4.44
CA PRO A 191 17.54 7.07 -4.20
C PRO A 191 18.79 7.89 -4.59
N SER A 192 19.94 7.51 -4.03
CA SER A 192 21.22 8.13 -4.41
C SER A 192 21.61 7.79 -5.87
N VAL A 193 22.28 8.72 -6.56
CA VAL A 193 22.69 8.56 -7.96
C VAL A 193 23.57 7.32 -8.18
N LYS A 194 24.35 6.90 -7.18
CA LYS A 194 25.20 5.71 -7.26
C LYS A 194 24.42 4.43 -7.53
N ILE A 195 23.21 4.33 -6.99
CA ILE A 195 22.33 3.15 -7.12
C ILE A 195 21.68 3.13 -8.51
N LEU A 196 21.51 4.29 -9.13
CA LEU A 196 20.96 4.43 -10.49
C LEU A 196 22.01 4.21 -11.59
N ALA A 197 23.25 3.90 -11.25
CA ALA A 197 24.27 3.51 -12.23
C ALA A 197 23.96 2.14 -12.88
N ASP A 198 23.22 1.29 -12.17
CA ASP A 198 22.70 0.04 -12.69
C ASP A 198 21.47 0.27 -13.57
N GLU A 199 21.48 -0.28 -14.79
CA GLU A 199 20.44 -0.03 -15.79
C GLU A 199 19.09 -0.61 -15.38
N GLU A 200 19.08 -1.78 -14.74
CA GLU A 200 17.85 -2.44 -14.29
C GLU A 200 17.17 -1.62 -13.19
N THR A 201 17.95 -1.18 -12.21
CA THR A 201 17.53 -0.30 -11.12
C THR A 201 17.04 1.05 -11.65
N ALA A 202 17.72 1.63 -12.64
CA ALA A 202 17.30 2.88 -13.28
C ALA A 202 15.95 2.74 -14.00
N LYS A 203 15.72 1.62 -14.71
CA LYS A 203 14.43 1.31 -15.35
C LYS A 203 13.30 1.15 -14.35
N GLY A 204 13.55 0.46 -13.24
CA GLY A 204 12.55 0.32 -12.18
C GLY A 204 12.26 1.63 -11.46
N TYR A 205 13.29 2.45 -11.21
CA TYR A 205 13.11 3.81 -10.70
C TYR A 205 12.28 4.68 -11.64
N ALA A 206 12.56 4.67 -12.95
CA ALA A 206 11.77 5.40 -13.95
C ALA A 206 10.30 4.95 -13.94
N PHE A 207 10.05 3.65 -13.80
CA PHE A 207 8.70 3.10 -13.64
C PHE A 207 8.00 3.59 -12.37
N LEU A 208 8.72 3.62 -11.24
CA LEU A 208 8.23 4.15 -9.97
C LEU A 208 7.89 5.64 -10.07
N LYS A 209 8.71 6.46 -10.74
CA LYS A 209 8.40 7.89 -10.97
C LYS A 209 7.18 8.07 -11.87
N ALA A 210 6.98 7.20 -12.86
CA ALA A 210 5.77 7.22 -13.66
C ALA A 210 4.52 6.82 -12.85
N PHE A 211 4.65 5.94 -11.84
CA PHE A 211 3.59 5.67 -10.87
C PHE A 211 3.29 6.91 -10.03
N GLU A 212 4.32 7.50 -9.40
CA GLU A 212 4.20 8.69 -8.54
C GLU A 212 3.48 9.85 -9.25
N LYS A 213 3.81 10.13 -10.52
CA LYS A 213 3.16 11.18 -11.32
C LYS A 213 1.66 10.97 -11.54
N ARG A 214 1.21 9.72 -11.57
CA ARG A 214 -0.18 9.34 -11.84
C ARG A 214 -0.98 9.02 -10.58
N ALA A 215 -0.31 8.90 -9.44
CA ALA A 215 -0.91 8.50 -8.19
C ALA A 215 -1.31 9.71 -7.34
N TRP A 216 -2.44 9.58 -6.65
CA TRP A 216 -2.80 10.47 -5.55
C TRP A 216 -1.77 10.30 -4.44
N SER A 217 -1.12 11.40 -4.06
CA SER A 217 -0.01 11.33 -3.09
C SER A 217 -0.42 11.88 -1.72
N TYR A 218 -0.02 11.17 -0.67
CA TYR A 218 -0.18 11.58 0.73
C TYR A 218 1.10 11.34 1.53
N ASN A 219 1.42 12.21 2.49
CA ASN A 219 2.55 12.02 3.39
C ASN A 219 2.06 11.55 4.75
N LEU A 220 2.44 10.35 5.16
CA LEU A 220 2.02 9.77 6.42
C LEU A 220 3.21 9.70 7.37
N ALA A 221 3.14 10.47 8.47
CA ALA A 221 4.12 10.41 9.55
C ALA A 221 3.62 9.44 10.63
N VAL A 222 4.42 8.42 10.95
CA VAL A 222 4.08 7.40 11.95
C VAL A 222 5.07 7.46 13.10
N ASN A 223 4.55 7.59 14.33
CA ASN A 223 5.35 7.45 15.54
C ASN A 223 5.51 5.96 15.84
N THR A 224 6.73 5.45 15.77
CA THR A 224 7.01 4.02 15.97
C THR A 224 6.71 3.55 17.39
N GLU A 225 6.80 4.43 18.40
CA GLU A 225 6.53 4.07 19.80
C GLU A 225 5.05 3.77 20.07
N LYS A 226 4.15 4.30 19.24
CA LYS A 226 2.72 3.99 19.30
C LYS A 226 2.36 2.71 18.54
N VAL A 227 3.32 2.16 17.79
CA VAL A 227 3.16 0.95 16.97
C VAL A 227 3.92 -0.24 17.58
N SER A 228 4.93 0.03 18.40
CA SER A 228 5.73 -1.00 19.09
C SER A 228 4.89 -1.78 20.11
N ILE A 229 4.63 -3.04 19.73
CA ILE A 229 4.43 -4.29 20.49
C ILE A 229 3.93 -4.15 21.93
#